data_AF-A0A7S1D833-F1
#
_entry.id   AF-A0A7S1D833-F1
#
_cell.length_a   1.000
_cell.length_b   1.000
_cell.length_c   1.000
_cell.angle_alpha   90.00
_cell.angle_beta   90.00
_cell.angle_gamma   90.00
#
_symmetry.space_group_name_H-M   'P 1'
#
loop_
_entity.id
_entity.type
_entity.pdbx_description
1 polymer ?
#
loop_
_entity_poly.entity_id
_entity_poly.type
_entity_poly.pdbx_seq_one_letter_code
_entity_poly.pdbx_strand_id
1 'polypeptide(L)'
;YFNRAVFLLTVKDDHPDPKEAERQGFRDLSTSKDMDREVVDNGDQEGFKGEQDIHFELLLGRIKGLLLLLRLGYKDKWGLEDLFAEARQELKAAQSAPDHPLFRDICPSGQMQRLDFALIEYHCHLADRREDNDENYDIAVATAAQIAIRMLVEDE
;
A
#
# COMPACT_ATOMS: atom_id res chain seq x y z
N TYR A 1 -14.07 -6.25 -3.00
CA TYR A 1 -13.74 -6.05 -4.43
C TYR A 1 -12.25 -6.07 -4.70
N PHE A 2 -11.42 -5.42 -3.88
CA PHE A 2 -9.96 -5.33 -4.09
C PHE A 2 -9.27 -6.70 -4.35
N ASN A 3 -9.46 -7.70 -3.47
CA ASN A 3 -8.83 -9.02 -3.65
C ASN A 3 -9.24 -9.73 -4.95
N ARG A 4 -10.51 -9.59 -5.37
CA ARG A 4 -10.99 -10.12 -6.66
C ARG A 4 -10.30 -9.40 -7.82
N ALA A 5 -10.15 -8.09 -7.69
CA ALA A 5 -9.47 -7.25 -8.68
C ALA A 5 -8.02 -7.69 -8.89
N VAL A 6 -7.26 -7.82 -7.79
CA VAL A 6 -5.87 -8.28 -7.81
C VAL A 6 -5.77 -9.70 -8.39
N PHE A 7 -6.67 -10.61 -7.99
CA PHE A 7 -6.72 -11.96 -8.53
C PHE A 7 -6.90 -11.94 -10.06
N LEU A 8 -7.93 -11.26 -10.56
CA LEU A 8 -8.23 -11.18 -12.00
C LEU A 8 -7.05 -10.64 -12.80
N LEU A 9 -6.39 -9.58 -12.30
CA LEU A 9 -5.23 -8.99 -12.96
C LEU A 9 -3.98 -9.88 -12.91
N THR A 10 -3.87 -10.74 -11.88
CA THR A 10 -2.76 -11.69 -11.74
C THR A 10 -2.90 -12.90 -12.66
N VAL A 11 -4.12 -13.40 -12.85
CA VAL A 11 -4.38 -14.64 -13.61
C VAL A 11 -5.00 -14.39 -14.99
N LYS A 12 -5.06 -13.13 -15.46
CA LYS A 12 -5.75 -12.78 -16.71
C LYS A 12 -5.28 -13.58 -17.93
N ASP A 13 -4.00 -13.95 -17.97
CA ASP A 13 -3.42 -14.65 -19.12
C ASP A 13 -3.87 -16.12 -19.20
N ASP A 14 -4.38 -16.67 -18.09
CA ASP A 14 -5.01 -17.99 -18.02
C ASP A 14 -6.54 -17.93 -18.22
N HIS A 15 -7.13 -16.73 -18.33
CA HIS A 15 -8.56 -16.56 -18.52
C HIS A 15 -8.95 -16.79 -19.99
N PRO A 16 -10.11 -17.41 -20.29
CA PRO A 16 -10.57 -17.61 -21.67
C PRO A 16 -10.72 -16.31 -22.48
N ASP A 17 -10.94 -15.20 -21.80
CA ASP A 17 -10.93 -13.84 -22.36
C ASP A 17 -10.06 -12.92 -21.48
N PRO A 18 -8.75 -12.81 -21.77
CA PRO A 18 -7.82 -12.02 -20.95
C PRO A 18 -8.17 -10.53 -20.88
N LYS A 19 -8.75 -9.98 -21.95
CA LYS A 19 -9.12 -8.55 -22.02
C LYS A 19 -10.30 -8.26 -21.11
N GLU A 20 -11.28 -9.16 -21.08
CA GLU A 20 -12.42 -9.02 -20.17
C GLU A 20 -12.00 -9.18 -18.71
N ALA A 21 -11.14 -10.15 -18.38
CA ALA A 21 -10.60 -10.31 -17.03
C ALA A 21 -9.85 -9.06 -16.56
N GLU A 22 -9.01 -8.49 -17.42
CA GLU A 22 -8.30 -7.24 -17.14
C GLU A 22 -9.25 -6.06 -16.94
N ARG A 23 -10.26 -5.91 -17.82
CA ARG A 23 -11.28 -4.85 -17.70
C ARG A 23 -12.06 -4.95 -16.40
N GLN A 24 -12.48 -6.16 -16.02
CA GLN A 24 -13.17 -6.42 -14.76
C GLN A 24 -12.26 -6.14 -13.56
N GLY A 25 -11.00 -6.55 -13.62
CA GLY A 25 -10.00 -6.28 -12.59
C GLY A 25 -9.81 -4.78 -12.35
N PHE A 26 -9.62 -3.98 -13.41
CA PHE A 26 -9.51 -2.53 -13.27
C PHE A 26 -10.78 -1.87 -12.73
N ARG A 27 -11.95 -2.33 -13.17
CA ARG A 27 -13.24 -1.86 -12.64
C ARG A 27 -13.33 -2.11 -11.14
N ASP A 28 -13.01 -3.32 -10.71
CA ASP A 28 -13.08 -3.71 -9.29
C ASP A 28 -12.08 -2.97 -8.41
N LEU A 29 -10.88 -2.66 -8.93
CA LEU A 29 -9.92 -1.79 -8.23
C LEU A 29 -10.53 -0.41 -7.98
N SER A 30 -11.12 0.21 -9.01
CA SER A 30 -11.78 1.51 -8.88
C SER A 30 -12.91 1.45 -7.86
N THR A 31 -13.80 0.46 -7.98
CA THR A 31 -14.94 0.30 -7.06
C THR A 31 -14.48 0.07 -5.62
N SER A 32 -13.41 -0.69 -5.40
CA SER A 32 -12.87 -0.87 -4.05
C SER A 32 -12.32 0.40 -3.44
N LYS A 33 -11.79 1.34 -4.25
CA LYS A 33 -11.29 2.61 -3.72
C LYS A 33 -12.43 3.45 -3.14
N ASP A 34 -13.56 3.47 -3.83
CA ASP A 34 -14.75 4.21 -3.39
C ASP A 34 -15.40 3.56 -2.17
N MET A 35 -15.52 2.22 -2.16
CA MET A 35 -16.11 1.50 -1.04
C MET A 35 -15.31 1.60 0.27
N ASP A 36 -13.98 1.55 0.20
CA ASP A 36 -13.16 1.65 1.41
C ASP A 36 -13.34 3.02 2.08
N ARG A 37 -13.50 4.10 1.29
CA ARG A 37 -13.84 5.43 1.82
C ARG A 37 -15.22 5.46 2.45
N GLU A 38 -16.22 4.87 1.80
CA GLU A 38 -17.58 4.80 2.35
C GLU A 38 -17.64 4.02 3.67
N VAL A 39 -16.86 2.94 3.81
CA VAL A 39 -16.81 2.17 5.07
C VAL A 39 -16.23 3.01 6.20
N VAL A 40 -15.13 3.73 5.95
CA VAL A 40 -14.51 4.63 6.94
C VAL A 40 -15.45 5.79 7.30
N ASP A 41 -16.02 6.46 6.30
CA ASP A 41 -16.89 7.62 6.49
C ASP A 41 -18.19 7.26 7.25
N ASN A 42 -18.76 6.07 7.02
CA ASN A 42 -19.98 5.63 7.71
C ASN A 42 -19.68 5.01 9.09
N GLY A 43 -18.55 4.32 9.26
CA GLY A 43 -18.13 3.76 10.55
C GLY A 43 -17.89 4.83 11.62
N ASP A 44 -17.31 5.98 11.20
CA ASP A 44 -17.12 7.15 12.06
C ASP A 44 -18.45 7.80 12.49
N GLN A 45 -19.48 7.77 11.64
CA GLN A 45 -20.80 8.34 11.95
C GLN A 45 -21.64 7.45 12.88
N GLU A 46 -21.49 6.13 12.81
CA GLU A 46 -22.23 5.18 13.66
C GLU A 46 -21.56 4.92 15.01
N GLY A 47 -20.40 5.51 15.28
CA GLY A 47 -19.72 5.43 16.58
C GLY A 47 -18.95 4.13 16.80
N PHE A 48 -18.59 3.40 15.74
CA PHE A 48 -17.73 2.22 15.80
C PHE A 48 -16.27 2.60 16.08
N LYS A 49 -15.95 2.92 17.34
CA LYS A 49 -14.59 3.29 17.81
C LYS A 49 -13.54 2.15 17.78
N GLY A 50 -13.83 1.05 17.11
CA GLY A 50 -13.01 -0.18 17.12
C GLY A 50 -12.17 -0.43 15.88
N GLU A 51 -12.21 0.43 14.85
CA GLU A 51 -11.76 0.07 13.49
C GLU A 51 -10.51 0.81 12.98
N GLN A 52 -9.82 1.57 13.83
CA GLN A 52 -8.61 2.31 13.41
C GLN A 52 -7.41 1.38 13.12
N ASP A 53 -7.35 0.21 13.73
CA ASP A 53 -6.41 -0.86 13.34
C ASP A 53 -6.81 -1.49 12.00
N ILE A 54 -8.11 -1.69 11.77
CA ILE A 54 -8.66 -2.24 10.53
C ILE A 54 -8.31 -1.33 9.34
N HIS A 55 -8.42 -0.01 9.48
CA HIS A 55 -8.13 0.89 8.36
C HIS A 55 -6.65 0.85 7.94
N PHE A 56 -5.71 0.90 8.88
CA PHE A 56 -4.29 0.76 8.56
C PHE A 56 -3.98 -0.60 7.90
N GLU A 57 -4.55 -1.69 8.39
CA GLU A 57 -4.38 -3.01 7.79
C GLU A 57 -4.96 -3.09 6.37
N LEU A 58 -6.10 -2.43 6.12
CA LEU A 58 -6.70 -2.31 4.79
C LEU A 58 -5.79 -1.50 3.85
N LEU A 59 -5.27 -0.36 4.31
CA LEU A 59 -4.31 0.47 3.56
C LEU A 59 -3.06 -0.33 3.21
N LEU A 60 -2.46 -1.02 4.19
CA LEU A 60 -1.24 -1.80 3.99
C LEU A 60 -1.49 -3.00 3.07
N GLY A 61 -2.63 -3.69 3.22
CA GLY A 61 -3.06 -4.77 2.32
C GLY A 61 -3.23 -4.28 0.89
N ARG A 62 -3.82 -3.09 0.71
CA ARG A 62 -3.97 -2.45 -0.59
C ARG A 62 -2.63 -2.09 -1.21
N ILE A 63 -1.74 -1.43 -0.46
CA ILE A 63 -0.38 -1.10 -0.90
C ILE A 63 0.32 -2.36 -1.44
N LYS A 64 0.33 -3.44 -0.66
CA LYS A 64 0.95 -4.72 -1.06
C LYS A 64 0.33 -5.33 -2.31
N GLY A 65 -0.99 -5.30 -2.43
CA GLY A 65 -1.69 -5.79 -3.63
C GLY A 65 -1.35 -4.96 -4.88
N LEU A 66 -1.24 -3.64 -4.75
CA LEU A 66 -0.85 -2.76 -5.85
C LEU A 66 0.63 -2.91 -6.24
N LEU A 67 1.52 -3.10 -5.26
CA LEU A 67 2.93 -3.42 -5.51
C LEU A 67 3.10 -4.74 -6.29
N LEU A 68 2.28 -5.75 -6.00
CA LEU A 68 2.23 -6.97 -6.81
C LEU A 68 1.88 -6.66 -8.27
N LEU A 69 0.90 -5.80 -8.51
CA LEU A 69 0.54 -5.42 -9.88
C LEU A 69 1.70 -4.67 -10.58
N LEU A 70 2.42 -3.81 -9.86
CA LEU A 70 3.64 -3.17 -10.39
C LEU A 70 4.68 -4.20 -10.84
N ARG A 71 4.93 -5.24 -10.02
CA ARG A 71 5.84 -6.35 -10.37
C ARG A 71 5.39 -7.13 -11.61
N LEU A 72 4.08 -7.22 -11.85
CA LEU A 72 3.50 -7.84 -13.05
C LEU A 72 3.56 -6.92 -14.30
N GLY A 73 4.15 -5.74 -14.18
CA GLY A 73 4.35 -4.80 -15.30
C GLY A 73 3.26 -3.74 -15.45
N TYR A 74 2.25 -3.71 -14.56
CA TYR A 74 1.25 -2.64 -14.58
C TYR A 74 1.86 -1.30 -14.17
N LYS A 75 1.39 -0.21 -14.77
CA LYS A 75 1.79 1.16 -14.38
C LYS A 75 1.07 1.57 -13.11
N ASP A 76 1.71 2.35 -12.24
CA ASP A 76 1.00 2.96 -11.12
C ASP A 76 0.03 4.01 -11.66
N LYS A 77 -1.26 3.66 -11.65
CA LYS A 77 -2.37 4.56 -11.98
C LYS A 77 -3.26 4.80 -10.76
N TRP A 78 -2.86 4.31 -9.60
CA TRP A 78 -3.72 4.23 -8.42
C TRP A 78 -3.27 5.19 -7.32
N GLY A 79 -2.04 5.72 -7.42
CA GLY A 79 -1.47 6.70 -6.53
C GLY A 79 -0.91 6.02 -5.28
N LEU A 80 0.09 5.15 -5.45
CA LEU A 80 0.72 4.47 -4.32
C LEU A 80 1.34 5.46 -3.33
N GLU A 81 1.91 6.56 -3.82
CA GLU A 81 2.48 7.62 -2.97
C GLU A 81 1.45 8.23 -2.02
N ASP A 82 0.24 8.48 -2.50
CA ASP A 82 -0.86 9.00 -1.67
C ASP A 82 -1.23 7.99 -0.58
N LEU A 83 -1.30 6.69 -0.93
CA LEU A 83 -1.59 5.63 0.03
C LEU A 83 -0.49 5.47 1.09
N PHE A 84 0.78 5.60 0.69
CA PHE A 84 1.90 5.60 1.65
C PHE A 84 1.84 6.80 2.58
N ALA A 85 1.52 7.99 2.06
CA ALA A 85 1.37 9.20 2.87
C ALA A 85 0.21 9.07 3.87
N GLU A 86 -0.92 8.52 3.43
CA GLU A 86 -2.09 8.23 4.26
C GLU A 86 -1.75 7.24 5.38
N ALA A 87 -1.17 6.07 5.06
CA ALA A 87 -0.77 5.07 6.04
C ALA A 87 0.25 5.61 7.05
N ARG A 88 1.19 6.48 6.61
CA ARG A 88 2.14 7.14 7.50
C ARG A 88 1.47 8.14 8.42
N GLN A 89 0.48 8.89 7.94
CA GLN A 89 -0.29 9.83 8.74
C GLN A 89 -1.06 9.10 9.84
N GLU A 90 -1.66 7.94 9.53
CA GLU A 90 -2.34 7.10 10.51
C GLU A 90 -1.40 6.62 11.62
N LEU A 91 -0.23 6.09 11.25
CA LEU A 91 0.78 5.68 12.23
C LEU A 91 1.19 6.82 13.16
N LYS A 92 1.42 8.01 12.59
CA LYS A 92 1.82 9.18 13.36
C LYS A 92 0.71 9.66 14.31
N ALA A 93 -0.54 9.62 13.86
CA ALA A 93 -1.69 9.93 14.70
C ALA A 93 -1.81 8.93 15.85
N ALA A 94 -1.70 7.63 15.54
CA ALA A 94 -1.75 6.55 16.52
C ALA A 94 -0.63 6.65 17.56
N GLN A 95 0.60 7.01 17.17
CA GLN A 95 1.75 7.17 18.07
C GLN A 95 1.52 8.19 19.20
N SER A 96 0.59 9.13 19.01
CA SER A 96 0.22 10.11 20.05
C SER A 96 -0.66 9.49 21.15
N ALA A 97 -1.13 8.25 20.98
CA ALA A 97 -2.00 7.52 21.88
C ALA A 97 -1.32 6.18 22.31
N PRO A 98 -0.83 6.07 23.56
CA PRO A 98 -0.09 4.88 24.03
C PRO A 98 -0.88 3.56 23.97
N ASP A 99 -2.20 3.62 24.15
CA ASP A 99 -3.09 2.45 24.16
C ASP A 99 -3.82 2.24 22.83
N HIS A 100 -3.31 2.80 21.74
CA HIS A 100 -3.96 2.73 20.44
C HIS A 100 -4.08 1.27 19.95
N PRO A 101 -5.26 0.83 19.44
CA PRO A 101 -5.48 -0.56 19.00
C PRO A 101 -4.44 -1.09 18.02
N LEU A 102 -3.96 -0.21 17.13
CA LEU A 102 -2.90 -0.49 16.15
C LEU A 102 -1.61 -1.08 16.77
N PHE A 103 -1.34 -0.79 18.05
CA PHE A 103 -0.13 -1.24 18.73
C PHE A 103 -0.34 -2.39 19.71
N ARG A 104 -1.54 -3.01 19.71
CA ARG A 104 -1.86 -4.11 20.62
C ARG A 104 -0.96 -5.33 20.41
N ASP A 105 -0.73 -5.69 19.14
CA ASP A 105 0.00 -6.90 18.76
C ASP A 105 1.42 -6.60 18.24
N ILE A 106 1.64 -5.39 17.71
CA ILE A 106 2.90 -4.97 17.08
C ILE A 106 3.24 -3.57 17.61
N CYS A 107 4.46 -3.38 18.13
CA CYS A 107 4.88 -2.08 18.64
C CYS A 107 4.93 -1.00 17.53
N PRO A 108 4.95 0.30 17.88
CA PRO A 108 4.98 1.38 16.90
C PRO A 108 6.10 1.30 15.87
N SER A 109 7.31 0.90 16.29
CA SER A 109 8.45 0.69 15.38
C SER A 109 8.19 -0.49 14.43
N GLY A 110 7.67 -1.61 14.94
CA GLY A 110 7.29 -2.76 14.10
C GLY A 110 6.23 -2.41 13.05
N GLN A 111 5.25 -1.57 13.39
CA GLN A 111 4.27 -1.09 12.43
C GLN A 111 4.89 -0.16 11.38
N MET A 112 5.81 0.72 11.78
CA MET A 112 6.57 1.56 10.84
C MET A 112 7.44 0.72 9.89
N GLN A 113 8.14 -0.28 10.41
CA GLN A 113 8.96 -1.20 9.61
C GLN A 113 8.13 -1.93 8.55
N ARG A 114 6.89 -2.33 8.85
CA ARG A 114 5.98 -2.95 7.86
C ARG A 114 5.65 -2.03 6.69
N LEU A 115 5.43 -0.74 6.97
CA LEU A 115 5.19 0.27 5.93
C LEU A 115 6.47 0.55 5.14
N ASP A 116 7.61 0.65 5.83
CA ASP A 116 8.91 0.92 5.24
C ASP A 116 9.37 -0.19 4.29
N PHE A 117 9.13 -1.47 4.61
CA PHE A 117 9.40 -2.58 3.69
C PHE A 117 8.64 -2.42 2.36
N ALA A 118 7.36 -2.03 2.43
CA ALA A 118 6.56 -1.80 1.23
C ALA A 118 7.07 -0.57 0.45
N LEU A 119 7.55 0.47 1.16
CA LEU A 119 8.09 1.67 0.54
C LEU A 119 9.44 1.41 -0.16
N ILE A 120 10.30 0.58 0.42
CA ILE A 120 11.53 0.09 -0.22
C ILE A 120 11.18 -0.64 -1.52
N GLU A 121 10.21 -1.55 -1.47
CA GLU A 121 9.76 -2.29 -2.66
C GLU A 121 9.27 -1.35 -3.78
N TYR A 122 8.50 -0.31 -3.42
CA TYR A 122 8.05 0.71 -4.35
C TYR A 122 9.23 1.44 -5.02
N HIS A 123 10.19 1.93 -4.23
CA HIS A 123 11.34 2.65 -4.75
C HIS A 123 12.28 1.77 -5.58
N CYS A 124 12.45 0.50 -5.23
CA CYS A 124 13.16 -0.47 -6.07
C CYS A 124 12.43 -0.63 -7.42
N HIS A 125 11.10 -0.72 -7.43
CA HIS A 125 10.34 -0.78 -8.68
C HIS A 125 10.52 0.47 -9.55
N LEU A 126 10.54 1.67 -8.94
CA LEU A 126 10.82 2.91 -9.67
C LEU A 126 12.22 2.90 -10.28
N ALA A 127 13.22 2.40 -9.56
CA ALA A 127 14.58 2.27 -10.06
C ALA A 127 14.71 1.25 -11.21
N ASP A 128 13.93 0.17 -11.19
CA ASP A 128 13.96 -0.86 -12.25
C ASP A 128 13.35 -0.37 -13.58
N ARG A 129 12.56 0.70 -13.58
CA ARG A 129 11.86 1.24 -14.75
C ARG A 129 12.70 2.11 -15.69
N ARG A 130 14.03 1.93 -15.70
CA ARG A 130 15.01 2.68 -16.52
C ARG A 130 14.44 3.21 -17.84
N GLU A 131 14.32 4.53 -17.94
CA GLU A 131 14.57 5.24 -19.19
C GLU A 131 15.96 5.86 -19.03
N ASP A 132 16.86 5.63 -20.00
CA ASP A 132 18.27 6.02 -19.91
C ASP A 132 18.42 7.54 -19.61
N ASN A 133 19.15 7.88 -18.54
CA ASN A 133 19.40 9.24 -17.99
C ASN A 133 18.31 9.86 -17.08
N ASP A 134 17.63 9.05 -16.28
CA ASP A 134 16.64 9.58 -15.35
C ASP A 134 17.25 9.87 -13.95
N GLU A 135 17.31 11.15 -13.56
CA GLU A 135 17.65 11.58 -12.18
C GLU A 135 16.76 10.89 -11.13
N ASN A 136 15.57 10.43 -11.53
CA ASN A 136 14.66 9.68 -10.67
C ASN A 136 15.23 8.32 -10.23
N TYR A 137 16.15 7.71 -10.99
CA TYR A 137 16.80 6.45 -10.60
C TYR A 137 17.65 6.62 -9.34
N ASP A 138 18.57 7.59 -9.36
CA ASP A 138 19.48 7.84 -8.25
C ASP A 138 18.69 8.25 -7.00
N ILE A 139 17.64 9.05 -7.18
CA ILE A 139 16.73 9.44 -6.09
C ILE A 139 16.01 8.22 -5.51
N ALA A 140 15.44 7.34 -6.34
CA ALA A 140 14.72 6.16 -5.89
C ALA A 140 15.63 5.19 -5.14
N VAL A 141 16.81 4.90 -5.68
CA VAL A 141 17.80 4.02 -5.02
C VAL A 141 18.28 4.62 -3.71
N ALA A 142 18.61 5.92 -3.69
CA ALA A 142 19.02 6.61 -2.47
C ALA A 142 17.92 6.59 -1.40
N THR A 143 16.66 6.79 -1.80
CA THR A 143 15.51 6.77 -0.88
C THR A 143 15.30 5.37 -0.28
N ALA A 144 15.33 4.32 -1.12
CA ALA A 144 15.23 2.94 -0.64
C ALA A 144 16.37 2.60 0.35
N ALA A 145 17.60 2.98 0.03
CA ALA A 145 18.75 2.75 0.90
C ALA A 145 18.65 3.51 2.23
N GLN A 146 18.21 4.77 2.20
CA GLN A 146 18.00 5.57 3.41
C GLN A 146 16.96 4.94 4.34
N ILE A 147 15.85 4.43 3.78
CA ILE A 147 14.81 3.75 4.56
C ILE A 147 15.38 2.46 5.17
N ALA A 148 16.09 1.64 4.38
CA ALA A 148 16.69 0.40 4.87
C ALA A 148 17.71 0.64 6.00
N ILE A 149 18.55 1.68 5.89
CA ILE A 149 19.50 2.06 6.95
C ILE A 149 18.77 2.50 8.20
N ARG A 150 17.72 3.33 8.10
CA ARG A 150 16.91 3.73 9.26
C ARG A 150 16.33 2.51 9.98
N MET A 151 15.78 1.55 9.22
CA MET A 151 15.24 0.32 9.79
C MET A 151 16.28 -0.48 10.58
N LEU A 152 17.53 -0.56 10.09
CA LEU A 152 18.61 -1.25 10.80
C LEU A 152 19.00 -0.54 12.11
N VAL A 153 19.02 0.79 12.13
CA VAL A 153 19.38 1.57 13.32
C VAL A 153 18.27 1.55 14.37
N GLU A 154 17.00 1.48 13.97
CA GLU A 154 15.84 1.43 14.87
C GLU A 154 15.55 0.02 15.43
N ASP A 155 16.20 -1.02 14.89
CA ASP A 155 16.09 -2.42 15.35
C ASP A 155 17.17 -2.78 16.40
N GLU A 156 18.20 -1.94 16.56
CA GLU A 156 19.26 -2.04 17.60
C GLU A 156 18.87 -1.37 18.93
#